data_AF-A0A9X1UVS3-F1
#
_entry.id   AF-A0A9X1UVS3-F1
#
_cell.length_a   1.000
_cell.length_b   1.000
_cell.length_c   1.000
_cell.angle_alpha   90.00
_cell.angle_beta   90.00
_cell.angle_gamma   90.00
#
_symmetry.space_group_name_H-M   'P 1'
#
loop_
_entity.id
_entity.type
_entity.pdbx_description
1 polymer ?
#
loop_
_entity_poly.entity_id
_entity_poly.type
_entity_poly.pdbx_seq_one_letter_code
_entity_poly.pdbx_strand_id
1 'polypeptide(L)'
;MIEFQVNDPTLESQWRALILFGKNSATYKFAFAKSLLEIADKETTTVSLIDLAEPFSRHITEHLKINDKQGSSNSSNFLNACRSFNDGKLKKDALITITEKLGFVNVVDAFQNINGGKIPNLFYEKDFKNGNKNIVVRDELLKLKESYHFQNFDSEVEARWKLVETAWNLEINPNILEVQYDDDLDFLFLENNIMRRKSITSARNALNGYQKGKCFYSNNNISLQSGNIDLCHVDHFLPHVNKLQHIKHSANINGVWNLVLAHPTINSIGEKGTKIPTVEYLQKLYKRNEYYIDSKHPLGETIVNQTGKTKESRRRFLQKQYDVALENSILTWSPKDKLDNSI
;
A
#
# COMPACT_ATOMS: atom_id res chain seq x y z
N MET A 1 -13.70 -7.06 0.40
CA MET A 1 -13.53 -5.93 -0.56
C MET A 1 -14.75 -5.04 -0.75
N ILE A 2 -16.00 -5.56 -0.91
CA ILE A 2 -17.22 -4.72 -0.95
C ILE A 2 -17.19 -3.71 0.22
N GLU A 3 -16.83 -4.16 1.43
CA GLU A 3 -16.72 -3.31 2.61
C GLU A 3 -15.65 -2.19 2.56
N PHE A 4 -14.54 -2.32 1.84
CA PHE A 4 -13.47 -1.29 1.88
C PHE A 4 -13.97 0.04 1.30
N GLN A 5 -14.64 -0.02 0.15
CA GLN A 5 -15.27 1.13 -0.49
C GLN A 5 -16.72 1.37 -0.03
N VAL A 6 -17.50 0.33 0.31
CA VAL A 6 -18.89 0.54 0.76
C VAL A 6 -18.95 1.31 2.07
N ASN A 7 -17.99 1.10 2.98
CA ASN A 7 -17.93 1.87 4.23
C ASN A 7 -17.30 3.26 4.04
N ASP A 8 -16.70 3.53 2.89
CA ASP A 8 -16.03 4.80 2.58
C ASP A 8 -15.97 5.02 1.06
N PRO A 9 -17.03 5.62 0.47
CA PRO A 9 -17.14 5.83 -0.98
C PRO A 9 -16.39 7.08 -1.47
N THR A 10 -15.45 7.61 -0.69
CA THR A 10 -14.63 8.77 -1.05
C THR A 10 -13.71 8.50 -2.24
N LEU A 11 -13.26 9.56 -2.91
CA LEU A 11 -12.31 9.45 -4.02
C LEU A 11 -10.97 8.89 -3.55
N GLU A 12 -10.52 9.25 -2.35
CA GLU A 12 -9.27 8.77 -1.76
C GLU A 12 -9.33 7.26 -1.48
N SER A 13 -10.45 6.78 -0.93
CA SER A 13 -10.71 5.35 -0.74
C SER A 13 -10.77 4.61 -2.08
N GLN A 14 -11.40 5.23 -3.10
CA GLN A 14 -11.47 4.67 -4.43
C GLN A 14 -10.09 4.54 -5.09
N TRP A 15 -9.27 5.59 -5.02
CA TRP A 15 -7.89 5.59 -5.50
C TRP A 15 -7.09 4.47 -4.84
N ARG A 16 -7.10 4.41 -3.51
CA ARG A 16 -6.43 3.36 -2.74
C ARG A 16 -6.89 1.97 -3.15
N ALA A 17 -8.18 1.79 -3.43
CA ALA A 17 -8.66 0.49 -3.87
C ALA A 17 -8.05 0.04 -5.21
N LEU A 18 -7.83 0.95 -6.16
CA LEU A 18 -7.16 0.63 -7.43
C LEU A 18 -5.73 0.14 -7.18
N ILE A 19 -5.01 0.82 -6.28
CA ILE A 19 -3.61 0.52 -5.94
C ILE A 19 -3.50 -0.80 -5.16
N LEU A 20 -4.34 -0.98 -4.14
CA LEU A 20 -4.28 -2.12 -3.23
C LEU A 20 -4.89 -3.38 -3.84
N PHE A 21 -6.08 -3.29 -4.44
CA PHE A 21 -6.88 -4.45 -4.85
C PHE A 21 -6.96 -4.66 -6.36
N GLY A 22 -6.58 -3.68 -7.18
CA GLY A 22 -6.47 -3.85 -8.63
C GLY A 22 -5.47 -4.96 -9.00
N LYS A 23 -5.77 -5.74 -10.04
CA LYS A 23 -4.91 -6.86 -10.49
C LYS A 23 -3.51 -6.37 -10.87
N ASN A 24 -2.48 -7.11 -10.47
CA ASN A 24 -1.09 -6.82 -10.79
C ASN A 24 -0.56 -7.90 -11.76
N SER A 25 -0.76 -7.71 -13.07
CA SER A 25 -0.09 -8.54 -14.10
C SER A 25 1.33 -8.04 -14.41
N ALA A 26 1.54 -6.73 -14.28
CA ALA A 26 2.82 -6.05 -14.34
C ALA A 26 2.81 -4.86 -13.38
N THR A 27 3.98 -4.32 -13.06
CA THR A 27 4.11 -3.12 -12.23
C THR A 27 3.68 -1.83 -12.93
N TYR A 28 3.27 -1.91 -14.21
CA TYR A 28 2.78 -0.79 -15.02
C TYR A 28 1.66 -0.01 -14.34
N LYS A 29 0.80 -0.69 -13.56
CA LYS A 29 -0.26 -0.03 -12.78
C LYS A 29 0.31 1.03 -11.82
N PHE A 30 1.44 0.74 -11.17
CA PHE A 30 2.07 1.65 -10.23
C PHE A 30 2.77 2.79 -10.95
N ALA A 31 3.52 2.50 -12.03
CA ALA A 31 4.10 3.54 -12.88
C ALA A 31 3.03 4.50 -13.41
N PHE A 32 1.91 3.96 -13.90
CA PHE A 32 0.78 4.74 -14.39
C PHE A 32 0.13 5.57 -13.28
N ALA A 33 -0.07 5.00 -12.08
CA ALA A 33 -0.56 5.74 -10.92
C ALA A 33 0.34 6.94 -10.59
N LYS A 34 1.66 6.74 -10.47
CA LYS A 34 2.61 7.82 -10.18
C LYS A 34 2.59 8.88 -11.28
N SER A 35 2.53 8.48 -12.54
CA SER A 35 2.42 9.43 -13.65
C SER A 35 1.12 10.23 -13.62
N LEU A 36 -0.01 9.61 -13.27
CA LEU A 36 -1.29 10.33 -13.10
C LEU A 36 -1.22 11.33 -11.94
N LEU A 37 -0.56 11.00 -10.83
CA LEU A 37 -0.36 11.94 -9.72
C LEU A 37 0.50 13.14 -10.16
N GLU A 38 1.57 12.92 -10.93
CA GLU A 38 2.38 14.01 -11.49
C GLU A 38 1.60 14.90 -12.46
N ILE A 39 0.70 14.34 -13.26
CA ILE A 39 -0.17 15.10 -14.16
C ILE A 39 -1.19 15.91 -13.37
N ALA A 40 -1.81 15.30 -12.34
CA ALA A 40 -2.76 15.97 -11.48
C ALA A 40 -2.12 17.18 -10.81
N ASP A 41 -0.87 17.07 -10.35
CA ASP A 41 -0.13 18.17 -9.73
C ASP A 41 0.08 19.37 -10.68
N LYS A 42 0.24 19.10 -11.98
CA LYS A 42 0.33 20.11 -13.05
C LYS A 42 -1.02 20.71 -13.47
N GLU A 43 -2.13 20.23 -12.93
CA GLU A 43 -3.50 20.71 -13.21
C GLU A 43 -3.88 20.68 -14.70
N THR A 44 -3.30 19.76 -15.47
CA THR A 44 -3.60 19.61 -16.89
C THR A 44 -4.88 18.80 -17.08
N THR A 45 -5.81 19.31 -17.88
CA THR A 45 -7.09 18.64 -18.19
C THR A 45 -7.00 17.64 -19.33
N THR A 46 -5.95 17.71 -20.15
CA THR A 46 -5.67 16.75 -21.23
C THR A 46 -4.17 16.58 -21.37
N VAL A 47 -3.74 15.33 -21.50
CA VAL A 47 -2.33 14.96 -21.70
C VAL A 47 -2.22 13.96 -22.83
N SER A 48 -1.26 14.17 -23.73
CA SER A 48 -1.00 13.21 -24.79
C SER A 48 -0.31 11.96 -24.23
N LEU A 49 -0.49 10.81 -24.88
CA LEU A 49 0.13 9.57 -24.44
C LEU A 49 1.66 9.62 -24.58
N ILE A 50 2.18 10.44 -25.49
CA ILE A 50 3.62 10.69 -25.65
C ILE A 50 4.17 11.55 -24.51
N ASP A 51 3.41 12.53 -24.02
CA ASP A 51 3.81 13.31 -22.84
C ASP A 51 3.76 12.46 -21.57
N LEU A 52 2.78 11.56 -21.47
CA LEU A 52 2.66 10.60 -20.38
C LEU A 52 3.71 9.48 -20.44
N ALA A 53 4.28 9.20 -21.61
CA ALA A 53 5.31 8.19 -21.78
C ALA A 53 6.60 8.51 -21.01
N GLU A 54 6.94 9.80 -20.85
CA GLU A 54 8.14 10.19 -20.10
C GLU A 54 8.06 9.77 -18.62
N PRO A 55 7.11 10.28 -17.80
CA PRO A 55 7.06 9.92 -16.40
C PRO A 55 6.83 8.41 -16.20
N PHE A 56 6.01 7.79 -17.07
CA PHE A 56 5.73 6.37 -16.99
C PHE A 56 6.98 5.52 -17.21
N SER A 57 7.74 5.79 -18.28
CA SER A 57 8.96 5.04 -18.57
C SER A 57 10.07 5.32 -17.57
N ARG A 58 10.17 6.56 -17.08
CA ARG A 58 11.13 6.95 -16.04
C ARG A 58 10.94 6.12 -14.78
N HIS A 59 9.74 6.07 -14.21
CA HIS A 59 9.45 5.25 -13.02
C HIS A 59 9.80 3.77 -13.25
N ILE A 60 9.43 3.20 -14.41
CA ILE A 60 9.76 1.80 -14.73
C ILE A 60 11.28 1.60 -14.80
N THR A 61 12.01 2.50 -15.47
CA THR A 61 13.47 2.40 -15.61
C THR A 61 14.21 2.51 -14.28
N GLU A 62 13.73 3.36 -13.37
CA GLU A 62 14.27 3.50 -12.02
C GLU A 62 14.11 2.20 -11.22
N HIS A 63 12.92 1.59 -11.24
CA HIS A 63 12.66 0.33 -10.56
C HIS A 63 13.44 -0.85 -11.18
N LEU A 64 13.60 -0.90 -12.50
CA LEU A 64 14.38 -1.94 -13.18
C LEU A 64 15.86 -1.97 -12.75
N LYS A 65 16.43 -0.85 -12.28
CA LYS A 65 17.80 -0.82 -11.75
C LYS A 65 17.92 -1.54 -10.40
N ILE A 66 16.81 -1.64 -9.66
CA ILE A 66 16.77 -2.22 -8.31
C ILE A 66 16.27 -3.67 -8.38
N ASN A 67 15.24 -3.92 -9.18
CA ASN A 67 14.55 -5.21 -9.28
C ASN A 67 14.18 -5.46 -10.76
N ASP A 68 14.86 -6.39 -11.42
CA ASP A 68 14.70 -6.60 -12.87
C ASP A 68 13.31 -7.16 -13.24
N LYS A 69 12.71 -7.98 -12.37
CA LYS A 69 11.41 -8.58 -12.62
C LYS A 69 10.28 -7.61 -12.31
N GLN A 70 9.71 -7.02 -13.37
CA GLN A 70 8.64 -6.01 -13.31
C GLN A 70 7.29 -6.52 -13.87
N GLY A 71 7.16 -7.82 -14.11
CA GLY A 71 5.91 -8.44 -14.53
C GLY A 71 5.95 -9.95 -14.43
N SER A 72 4.80 -10.60 -14.62
CA SER A 72 4.70 -12.06 -14.60
C SER A 72 5.01 -12.73 -15.94
N SER A 73 5.10 -11.97 -17.04
CA SER A 73 5.46 -12.49 -18.36
C SER A 73 6.95 -12.80 -18.46
N ASN A 74 7.30 -13.90 -19.15
CA ASN A 74 8.69 -14.29 -19.41
C ASN A 74 9.44 -13.28 -20.31
N SER A 75 8.72 -12.51 -21.12
CA SER A 75 9.31 -11.48 -21.98
C SER A 75 8.38 -10.28 -22.14
N SER A 76 8.99 -9.11 -22.38
CA SER A 76 8.29 -7.87 -22.67
C SER A 76 9.20 -6.97 -23.50
N ASN A 77 8.79 -6.65 -24.73
CA ASN A 77 9.54 -5.74 -25.60
C ASN A 77 9.69 -4.35 -24.99
N PHE A 78 8.67 -3.88 -24.25
CA PHE A 78 8.74 -2.61 -23.54
C PHE A 78 9.78 -2.65 -22.41
N LEU A 79 9.77 -3.68 -21.56
CA LEU A 79 10.78 -3.80 -20.48
C LEU A 79 12.19 -3.93 -21.06
N ASN A 80 12.36 -4.63 -22.19
CA ASN A 80 13.65 -4.73 -22.87
C ASN A 80 14.16 -3.37 -23.39
N ALA A 81 13.26 -2.50 -23.86
CA ALA A 81 13.61 -1.14 -24.24
C ALA A 81 14.02 -0.31 -23.02
N CYS A 82 13.31 -0.42 -21.90
CA CYS A 82 13.69 0.23 -20.64
C CYS A 82 15.06 -0.25 -20.13
N ARG A 83 15.36 -1.56 -20.21
CA ARG A 83 16.69 -2.11 -19.89
C ARG A 83 17.77 -1.57 -20.82
N SER A 84 17.50 -1.53 -22.13
CA SER A 84 18.44 -0.96 -23.10
C SER A 84 18.72 0.51 -22.85
N PHE A 85 17.73 1.29 -22.40
CA PHE A 85 17.93 2.66 -21.96
C PHE A 85 18.81 2.75 -20.71
N ASN A 86 18.56 1.91 -19.70
CA ASN A 86 19.38 1.84 -18.49
C ASN A 86 20.85 1.47 -18.80
N ASP A 87 21.08 0.64 -19.81
CA ASP A 87 22.41 0.25 -20.30
C ASP A 87 23.08 1.33 -21.19
N GLY A 88 22.42 2.46 -21.46
CA GLY A 88 22.92 3.51 -22.36
C GLY A 88 22.86 3.15 -23.85
N LYS A 89 22.21 2.04 -24.22
CA LYS A 89 22.08 1.54 -25.60
C LYS A 89 20.90 2.15 -26.36
N LEU A 90 19.97 2.79 -25.66
CA LEU A 90 18.78 3.44 -26.23
C LEU A 90 18.71 4.89 -25.76
N LYS A 91 18.43 5.83 -26.67
CA LYS A 91 18.24 7.25 -26.34
C LYS A 91 16.85 7.50 -25.73
N LYS A 92 16.73 8.57 -24.94
CA LYS A 92 15.48 8.95 -24.25
C LYS A 92 14.29 9.10 -25.22
N ASP A 93 14.46 9.82 -26.32
CA ASP A 93 13.36 10.04 -27.29
C ASP A 93 12.86 8.74 -27.93
N ALA A 94 13.78 7.80 -28.17
CA ALA A 94 13.44 6.47 -28.67
C ALA A 94 12.69 5.65 -27.60
N LEU A 95 13.09 5.73 -26.33
CA LEU A 95 12.37 5.11 -25.22
C LEU A 95 10.94 5.66 -25.11
N ILE A 96 10.78 6.99 -25.15
CA ILE A 96 9.46 7.65 -25.07
C ILE A 96 8.57 7.16 -26.22
N THR A 97 9.08 7.14 -27.45
CA THR A 97 8.35 6.63 -28.63
C THR A 97 7.93 5.16 -28.48
N ILE A 98 8.80 4.30 -27.95
CA ILE A 98 8.50 2.89 -27.71
C ILE A 98 7.45 2.74 -26.60
N THR A 99 7.56 3.57 -25.56
CA THR A 99 6.63 3.58 -24.43
C THR A 99 5.21 3.94 -24.86
N GLU A 100 5.05 4.96 -25.69
CA GLU A 100 3.74 5.34 -26.25
C GLU A 100 3.09 4.17 -27.01
N LYS A 101 3.89 3.39 -27.75
CA LYS A 101 3.41 2.26 -28.55
C LYS A 101 3.11 1.02 -27.72
N LEU A 102 3.94 0.71 -26.72
CA LEU A 102 3.95 -0.60 -26.04
C LEU A 102 3.65 -0.54 -24.55
N GLY A 103 3.97 0.57 -23.86
CA GLY A 103 3.83 0.71 -22.41
C GLY A 103 2.37 0.77 -21.95
N PHE A 104 1.50 1.34 -22.79
CA PHE A 104 0.11 1.65 -22.42
C PHE A 104 -0.95 0.66 -22.91
N VAL A 105 -0.55 -0.38 -23.63
CA VAL A 105 -1.44 -1.31 -24.36
C VAL A 105 -2.62 -1.80 -23.50
N ASN A 106 -2.37 -2.13 -22.23
CA ASN A 106 -3.39 -2.66 -21.34
C ASN A 106 -3.71 -1.73 -20.15
N VAL A 107 -2.72 -0.97 -19.65
CA VAL A 107 -2.86 -0.27 -18.36
C VAL A 107 -3.90 0.83 -18.41
N VAL A 108 -4.02 1.55 -19.52
CA VAL A 108 -5.00 2.65 -19.67
C VAL A 108 -6.43 2.14 -19.54
N ASP A 109 -6.73 0.95 -20.06
CA ASP A 109 -8.06 0.36 -19.95
C ASP A 109 -8.27 -0.38 -18.62
N ALA A 110 -7.22 -1.02 -18.11
CA ALA A 110 -7.31 -1.88 -16.92
C ALA A 110 -7.22 -1.12 -15.59
N PHE A 111 -6.55 0.05 -15.54
CA PHE A 111 -6.24 0.74 -14.29
C PHE A 111 -7.50 1.09 -13.48
N GLN A 112 -8.56 1.53 -14.17
CA GLN A 112 -9.82 1.93 -13.56
C GLN A 112 -10.78 0.75 -13.31
N ASN A 113 -10.31 -0.49 -13.43
CA ASN A 113 -11.09 -1.70 -13.21
C ASN A 113 -10.63 -2.45 -11.95
N ILE A 114 -11.57 -2.83 -11.10
CA ILE A 114 -11.36 -3.66 -9.90
C ILE A 114 -12.38 -4.80 -9.92
N ASN A 115 -11.93 -6.03 -9.63
CA ASN A 115 -12.79 -7.23 -9.59
C ASN A 115 -13.66 -7.46 -10.84
N GLY A 116 -13.22 -6.99 -12.00
CA GLY A 116 -13.97 -7.13 -13.25
C GLY A 116 -15.06 -6.07 -13.48
N GLY A 117 -15.24 -5.14 -12.54
CA GLY A 117 -16.06 -3.95 -12.71
C GLY A 117 -15.21 -2.68 -12.89
N LYS A 118 -15.81 -1.65 -13.47
CA LYS A 118 -15.23 -0.30 -13.54
C LYS A 118 -15.60 0.46 -12.27
N ILE A 119 -14.68 1.30 -11.77
CA ILE A 119 -14.98 2.18 -10.62
C ILE A 119 -16.11 3.18 -10.96
N PRO A 120 -16.89 3.62 -9.96
CA PRO A 120 -18.01 4.53 -10.20
C PRO A 120 -17.57 5.93 -10.64
N ASN A 121 -16.51 6.47 -10.04
CA ASN A 121 -16.02 7.82 -10.33
C ASN A 121 -14.72 7.73 -11.15
N LEU A 122 -14.78 7.99 -12.46
CA LEU A 122 -13.59 7.85 -13.31
C LEU A 122 -12.61 9.00 -13.08
N PHE A 123 -11.33 8.69 -12.99
CA PHE A 123 -10.25 9.67 -12.87
C PHE A 123 -9.82 10.23 -14.23
N TYR A 124 -10.05 9.49 -15.30
CA TYR A 124 -9.75 9.92 -16.67
C TYR A 124 -10.58 9.17 -17.71
N GLU A 125 -10.61 9.70 -18.92
CA GLU A 125 -11.07 9.02 -20.13
C GLU A 125 -9.96 8.96 -21.17
N LYS A 126 -9.97 7.93 -22.01
CA LYS A 126 -9.08 7.89 -23.18
C LYS A 126 -9.80 8.48 -24.39
N ASP A 127 -9.16 9.40 -25.08
CA ASP A 127 -9.59 9.90 -26.38
C ASP A 127 -8.59 9.47 -27.45
N PHE A 128 -8.83 8.30 -28.02
CA PHE A 128 -7.97 7.65 -29.02
C PHE A 128 -8.53 7.77 -30.45
N LYS A 129 -9.23 8.88 -30.73
CA LYS A 129 -9.90 9.12 -32.02
C LYS A 129 -8.94 9.80 -33.01
N ASN A 130 -9.14 9.53 -34.30
CA ASN A 130 -8.46 10.20 -35.42
C ASN A 130 -6.91 10.20 -35.33
N GLY A 131 -6.33 9.16 -34.73
CA GLY A 131 -4.88 9.04 -34.57
C GLY A 131 -4.30 9.80 -33.37
N ASN A 132 -5.08 10.68 -32.73
CA ASN A 132 -4.70 11.28 -31.45
C ASN A 132 -4.81 10.22 -30.36
N LYS A 133 -3.88 10.23 -29.41
CA LYS A 133 -3.93 9.38 -28.22
C LYS A 133 -3.80 10.25 -26.98
N ASN A 134 -4.94 10.68 -26.46
CA ASN A 134 -4.98 11.55 -25.30
C ASN A 134 -5.64 10.87 -24.10
N ILE A 135 -5.20 11.28 -22.91
CA ILE A 135 -5.89 11.02 -21.65
C ILE A 135 -6.54 12.34 -21.24
N VAL A 136 -7.86 12.34 -21.18
CA VAL A 136 -8.68 13.46 -20.71
C VAL A 136 -8.88 13.28 -19.21
N VAL A 137 -8.25 14.15 -18.42
CA VAL A 137 -8.33 14.13 -16.96
C VAL A 137 -9.73 14.57 -16.54
N ARG A 138 -10.32 13.84 -15.60
CA ARG A 138 -11.63 14.16 -15.02
C ARG A 138 -11.46 14.97 -13.74
N ASP A 139 -12.49 15.72 -13.37
CA ASP A 139 -12.53 16.51 -12.13
C ASP A 139 -12.24 15.67 -10.89
N GLU A 140 -12.64 14.39 -10.90
CA GLU A 140 -12.37 13.44 -9.82
C GLU A 140 -10.86 13.31 -9.50
N LEU A 141 -9.98 13.34 -10.51
CA LEU A 141 -8.53 13.28 -10.30
C LEU A 141 -7.98 14.61 -9.77
N LEU A 142 -8.56 15.74 -10.21
CA LEU A 142 -8.16 17.06 -9.72
C LEU A 142 -8.61 17.26 -8.27
N LYS A 143 -9.82 16.81 -7.90
CA LYS A 143 -10.31 16.80 -6.51
C LYS A 143 -9.44 15.95 -5.58
N LEU A 144 -8.81 14.88 -6.09
CA LEU A 144 -7.83 14.13 -5.29
C LEU A 144 -6.65 15.01 -4.87
N LYS A 145 -6.18 15.91 -5.73
CA LYS A 145 -5.09 16.86 -5.42
C LYS A 145 -5.44 17.78 -4.26
N GLU A 146 -6.70 18.22 -4.20
CA GLU A 146 -7.22 19.09 -3.14
C GLU A 146 -7.33 18.38 -1.78
N SER A 147 -7.29 17.04 -1.76
CA SER A 147 -7.35 16.28 -0.52
C SER A 147 -6.05 16.41 0.28
N TYR A 148 -6.19 16.45 1.61
CA TYR A 148 -5.02 16.37 2.52
C TYR A 148 -4.15 15.14 2.24
N HIS A 149 -4.74 14.05 1.75
CA HIS A 149 -4.09 12.75 1.58
C HIS A 149 -3.30 12.67 0.28
N PHE A 150 -3.41 13.64 -0.63
CA PHE A 150 -2.66 13.64 -1.88
C PHE A 150 -1.16 13.50 -1.65
N GLN A 151 -0.65 14.18 -0.61
CA GLN A 151 0.75 14.10 -0.19
C GLN A 151 1.22 12.67 0.16
N ASN A 152 0.30 11.76 0.51
CA ASN A 152 0.63 10.39 0.91
C ASN A 152 0.59 9.40 -0.27
N PHE A 153 -0.16 9.70 -1.34
CA PHE A 153 -0.45 8.71 -2.38
C PHE A 153 0.79 8.22 -3.12
N ASP A 154 1.76 9.08 -3.39
CA ASP A 154 3.00 8.67 -4.04
C ASP A 154 3.75 7.61 -3.20
N SER A 155 3.88 7.88 -1.89
CA SER A 155 4.51 6.96 -0.93
C SER A 155 3.73 5.65 -0.77
N GLU A 156 2.41 5.70 -0.79
CA GLU A 156 1.55 4.51 -0.75
C GLU A 156 1.71 3.65 -2.02
N VAL A 157 1.73 4.28 -3.20
CA VAL A 157 1.95 3.62 -4.49
C VAL A 157 3.33 2.99 -4.54
N GLU A 158 4.36 3.72 -4.11
CA GLU A 158 5.75 3.27 -4.07
C GLU A 158 5.93 2.05 -3.16
N ALA A 159 5.41 2.11 -1.93
CA ALA A 159 5.48 0.98 -1.01
C ALA A 159 4.74 -0.24 -1.55
N ARG A 160 3.60 -0.03 -2.20
CA ARG A 160 2.84 -1.10 -2.84
C ARG A 160 3.62 -1.73 -3.98
N TRP A 161 4.28 -0.93 -4.82
CA TRP A 161 5.14 -1.39 -5.90
C TRP A 161 6.26 -2.27 -5.36
N LYS A 162 7.05 -1.75 -4.39
CA LYS A 162 8.18 -2.49 -3.79
C LYS A 162 7.78 -3.84 -3.20
N LEU A 163 6.62 -3.91 -2.56
CA LEU A 163 6.08 -5.19 -2.04
C LEU A 163 5.78 -6.20 -3.15
N VAL A 164 5.19 -5.76 -4.27
CA VAL A 164 4.84 -6.63 -5.40
C VAL A 164 6.09 -7.09 -6.15
N GLU A 165 7.00 -6.18 -6.50
CA GLU A 165 8.22 -6.55 -7.24
C GLU A 165 9.14 -7.43 -6.39
N THR A 166 9.23 -7.18 -5.07
CA THR A 166 10.04 -8.04 -4.20
C THR A 166 9.49 -9.45 -4.21
N ALA A 167 8.17 -9.63 -4.10
CA ALA A 167 7.55 -10.95 -4.17
C ALA A 167 7.88 -11.69 -5.48
N TRP A 168 7.89 -11.00 -6.62
CA TRP A 168 8.20 -11.61 -7.91
C TRP A 168 9.67 -11.99 -8.06
N ASN A 169 10.59 -11.13 -7.63
CA ASN A 169 12.03 -11.36 -7.76
C ASN A 169 12.54 -12.48 -6.87
N LEU A 170 11.85 -12.77 -5.77
CA LEU A 170 12.29 -13.82 -4.86
C LEU A 170 12.07 -15.22 -5.41
N GLU A 171 11.19 -15.42 -6.40
CA GLU A 171 10.82 -16.72 -6.98
C GLU A 171 10.47 -17.82 -5.94
N ILE A 172 10.23 -17.40 -4.71
CA ILE A 172 9.85 -18.22 -3.57
C ILE A 172 8.33 -18.28 -3.56
N ASN A 173 7.81 -19.43 -3.14
CA ASN A 173 6.39 -19.59 -2.89
C ASN A 173 5.92 -18.50 -1.91
N PRO A 174 4.98 -17.61 -2.31
CA PRO A 174 4.50 -16.54 -1.44
C PRO A 174 4.01 -17.01 -0.07
N ASN A 175 3.55 -18.26 0.02
CA ASN A 175 3.08 -18.89 1.26
C ASN A 175 4.20 -19.12 2.29
N ILE A 176 5.47 -18.96 1.93
CA ILE A 176 6.64 -19.14 2.81
C ILE A 176 7.32 -17.80 3.09
N LEU A 177 6.88 -16.71 2.45
CA LEU A 177 7.42 -15.37 2.70
C LEU A 177 6.81 -14.78 3.97
N GLU A 178 7.67 -14.48 4.94
CA GLU A 178 7.28 -13.79 6.17
C GLU A 178 7.91 -12.40 6.20
N VAL A 179 7.10 -11.37 5.97
CA VAL A 179 7.53 -9.98 6.07
C VAL A 179 7.69 -9.62 7.55
N GLN A 180 8.88 -9.18 7.91
CA GLN A 180 9.25 -8.79 9.25
C GLN A 180 9.34 -7.26 9.35
N TYR A 181 9.25 -6.77 10.58
CA TYR A 181 9.34 -5.34 10.91
C TYR A 181 10.56 -5.08 11.78
N ASP A 182 11.35 -4.10 11.38
CA ASP A 182 12.44 -3.54 12.17
C ASP A 182 11.95 -2.25 12.83
N ASP A 183 11.90 -2.28 14.17
CA ASP A 183 11.41 -1.17 14.99
C ASP A 183 12.39 0.00 15.06
N ASP A 184 13.70 -0.27 14.95
CA ASP A 184 14.73 0.76 14.99
C ASP A 184 14.74 1.58 13.69
N LEU A 185 14.48 0.91 12.56
CA LEU A 185 14.49 1.53 11.23
C LEU A 185 13.10 1.90 10.70
N ASP A 186 12.02 1.51 11.37
CA ASP A 186 10.63 1.66 10.90
C ASP A 186 10.42 1.09 9.47
N PHE A 187 11.03 -0.08 9.22
CA PHE A 187 11.12 -0.67 7.89
C PHE A 187 10.64 -2.12 7.87
N LEU A 188 9.94 -2.47 6.79
CA LEU A 188 9.60 -3.84 6.47
C LEU A 188 10.74 -4.49 5.69
N PHE A 189 11.07 -5.73 6.05
CA PHE A 189 12.12 -6.51 5.41
C PHE A 189 11.73 -7.97 5.26
N LEU A 190 12.47 -8.66 4.40
CA LEU A 190 12.44 -10.12 4.29
C LEU A 190 13.80 -10.68 4.69
N GLU A 191 13.77 -11.79 5.41
CA GLU A 191 14.96 -12.54 5.79
C GLU A 191 14.62 -14.02 5.72
N ASN A 192 15.52 -14.84 5.16
CA ASN A 192 15.40 -16.29 5.20
C ASN A 192 16.78 -16.93 5.31
N ASN A 193 16.84 -18.22 5.60
CA ASN A 193 18.13 -18.93 5.85
C ASN A 193 19.08 -18.95 4.63
N ILE A 194 18.59 -18.63 3.43
CA ILE A 194 19.33 -18.70 2.17
C ILE A 194 19.77 -17.29 1.71
N MET A 195 19.09 -16.23 2.15
CA MET A 195 19.33 -14.85 1.75
C MET A 195 19.50 -13.95 2.96
N ARG A 196 20.48 -13.04 2.88
CA ARG A 196 20.62 -11.95 3.83
C ARG A 196 19.37 -11.07 3.81
N ARG A 197 19.09 -10.46 4.96
CA ARG A 197 18.06 -9.43 5.15
C ARG A 197 17.99 -8.47 3.95
N LYS A 198 16.80 -8.36 3.35
CA LYS A 198 16.48 -7.42 2.26
C LYS A 198 15.38 -6.48 2.71
N SER A 199 15.71 -5.20 2.89
CA SER A 199 14.73 -4.14 3.16
C SER A 199 13.80 -3.96 1.96
N ILE A 200 12.51 -3.76 2.22
CA ILE A 200 11.48 -3.57 1.20
C ILE A 200 11.08 -2.09 1.14
N THR A 201 10.44 -1.59 2.20
CA THR A 201 9.86 -0.26 2.26
C THR A 201 9.58 0.14 3.72
N SER A 202 9.39 1.43 3.98
CA SER A 202 8.97 1.89 5.31
C SER A 202 7.62 1.27 5.68
N ALA A 203 7.47 0.89 6.95
CA ALA A 203 6.22 0.35 7.46
C ALA A 203 5.09 1.37 7.34
N ARG A 204 5.33 2.65 7.67
CA ARG A 204 4.32 3.71 7.51
C ARG A 204 3.75 3.76 6.10
N ASN A 205 4.61 3.79 5.08
CA ASN A 205 4.17 3.84 3.69
C ASN A 205 3.37 2.59 3.28
N ALA A 206 3.77 1.41 3.76
CA ALA A 206 3.09 0.15 3.44
C ALA A 206 1.73 -0.02 4.14
N LEU A 207 1.58 0.51 5.35
CA LEU A 207 0.37 0.35 6.16
C LEU A 207 -0.69 1.43 5.86
N ASN A 208 -0.29 2.63 5.43
CA ASN A 208 -1.16 3.81 5.35
C ASN A 208 -2.39 3.64 4.48
N GLY A 209 -2.23 3.03 3.30
CA GLY A 209 -3.34 2.80 2.36
C GLY A 209 -4.46 1.94 2.97
N TYR A 210 -4.11 1.00 3.84
CA TYR A 210 -5.08 0.10 4.50
C TYR A 210 -5.81 0.76 5.67
N GLN A 211 -5.25 1.85 6.21
CA GLN A 211 -5.90 2.73 7.18
C GLN A 211 -6.47 4.00 6.54
N LYS A 212 -6.47 4.06 5.20
CA LYS A 212 -7.02 5.17 4.42
C LYS A 212 -6.43 6.53 4.82
N GLY A 213 -5.14 6.59 5.16
CA GLY A 213 -4.45 7.82 5.56
C GLY A 213 -4.93 8.44 6.87
N LYS A 214 -5.56 7.65 7.74
CA LYS A 214 -6.09 8.09 9.04
C LYS A 214 -5.42 7.35 10.19
N CYS A 215 -5.31 8.05 11.31
CA CYS A 215 -4.93 7.49 12.60
C CYS A 215 -5.85 6.33 12.95
N PHE A 216 -5.28 5.19 13.30
CA PHE A 216 -6.02 3.97 13.61
C PHE A 216 -7.00 4.17 14.77
N TYR A 217 -6.66 5.00 15.76
CA TYR A 217 -7.47 5.19 16.96
C TYR A 217 -8.44 6.36 16.86
N SER A 218 -7.97 7.55 16.46
CA SER A 218 -8.77 8.79 16.47
C SER A 218 -9.44 9.12 15.13
N ASN A 219 -9.11 8.42 14.05
CA ASN A 219 -9.58 8.72 12.69
C ASN A 219 -9.11 10.08 12.13
N ASN A 220 -8.26 10.82 12.85
CA ASN A 220 -7.65 12.05 12.35
C ASN A 220 -6.75 11.76 11.15
N ASN A 221 -6.60 12.74 10.26
CA ASN A 221 -5.64 12.66 9.16
C ASN A 221 -4.22 12.46 9.70
N ILE A 222 -3.41 11.71 8.95
CA ILE A 222 -1.99 11.53 9.23
C ILE A 222 -1.17 11.75 7.96
N SER A 223 0.06 12.22 8.14
CA SER A 223 1.02 12.42 7.06
C SER A 223 2.10 11.34 7.08
N LEU A 224 2.63 11.04 5.89
CA LEU A 224 3.86 10.27 5.68
C LEU A 224 5.08 11.18 5.43
N GLN A 225 4.86 12.49 5.31
CA GLN A 225 5.90 13.44 4.93
C GLN A 225 6.78 13.80 6.13
N SER A 226 8.09 13.59 5.96
CA SER A 226 9.07 13.93 7.00
C SER A 226 8.99 15.41 7.38
N GLY A 227 9.00 15.69 8.68
CA GLY A 227 8.87 17.06 9.21
C GLY A 227 7.45 17.61 9.30
N ASN A 228 6.43 16.88 8.83
CA ASN A 228 5.03 17.25 9.05
C ASN A 228 4.66 17.05 10.54
N ILE A 229 3.86 17.96 11.12
CA ILE A 229 3.39 17.87 12.50
C ILE A 229 2.50 16.63 12.74
N ASP A 230 1.76 16.22 11.71
CA ASP A 230 0.88 15.05 11.73
C ASP A 230 1.59 13.77 11.23
N LEU A 231 2.93 13.79 11.17
CA LEU A 231 3.72 12.64 10.75
C LEU A 231 3.39 11.44 11.65
N CYS A 232 2.78 10.41 11.07
CA CYS A 232 2.38 9.25 11.87
C CYS A 232 3.59 8.47 12.39
N HIS A 233 3.32 7.72 13.46
CA HIS A 233 4.21 6.70 14.00
C HIS A 233 3.59 5.33 13.81
N VAL A 234 4.44 4.30 13.67
CA VAL A 234 4.02 2.92 13.85
C VAL A 234 3.82 2.66 15.34
N ASP A 235 2.66 2.13 15.69
CA ASP A 235 2.31 1.68 17.03
C ASP A 235 2.03 0.18 17.02
N HIS A 236 2.34 -0.47 18.13
CA HIS A 236 1.96 -1.85 18.39
C HIS A 236 0.60 -1.85 19.10
N PHE A 237 -0.46 -2.32 18.42
CA PHE A 237 -1.81 -2.37 18.98
C PHE A 237 -1.83 -3.07 20.34
N LEU A 238 -1.28 -4.28 20.41
CA LEU A 238 -0.87 -4.92 21.65
C LEU A 238 0.54 -4.44 22.03
N PRO A 239 0.72 -3.77 23.18
CA PRO A 239 1.98 -3.13 23.55
C PRO A 239 3.20 -4.07 23.61
N HIS A 240 4.36 -3.53 23.22
CA HIS A 240 5.62 -4.30 23.23
C HIS A 240 6.08 -4.77 24.61
N VAL A 241 5.64 -4.09 25.68
CA VAL A 241 5.98 -4.45 27.07
C VAL A 241 5.58 -5.89 27.44
N ASN A 242 4.55 -6.46 26.79
CA ASN A 242 4.06 -7.81 27.06
C ASN A 242 4.63 -8.88 26.11
N LYS A 243 5.66 -8.55 25.31
CA LYS A 243 6.23 -9.43 24.27
C LYS A 243 6.51 -10.85 24.72
N LEU A 244 7.15 -11.02 25.88
CA LEU A 244 7.52 -12.34 26.39
C LEU A 244 6.30 -13.23 26.67
N GLN A 245 5.18 -12.64 27.08
CA GLN A 245 3.95 -13.40 27.33
C GLN A 245 3.33 -13.86 26.01
N HIS A 246 3.28 -12.99 25.01
CA HIS A 246 2.80 -13.36 23.67
C HIS A 246 3.65 -14.46 23.02
N ILE A 247 4.99 -14.43 23.20
CA ILE A 247 5.89 -15.48 22.69
C ILE A 247 5.56 -16.84 23.31
N LYS A 248 5.25 -16.91 24.61
CA LYS A 248 4.80 -18.16 25.27
C LYS A 248 3.51 -18.71 24.66
N HIS A 249 2.70 -17.84 24.05
CA HIS A 249 1.49 -18.20 23.32
C HIS A 249 1.69 -18.23 21.79
N SER A 250 2.94 -18.39 21.34
CA SER A 250 3.34 -18.54 19.93
C SER A 250 2.98 -17.34 19.05
N ALA A 251 3.00 -16.13 19.61
CA ALA A 251 2.73 -14.90 18.87
C ALA A 251 3.93 -13.95 18.89
N ASN A 252 4.32 -13.49 17.70
CA ASN A 252 5.25 -12.38 17.52
C ASN A 252 4.46 -11.07 17.42
N ILE A 253 4.53 -10.23 18.44
CA ILE A 253 3.85 -8.94 18.47
C ILE A 253 4.43 -7.90 17.51
N ASN A 254 5.67 -8.09 17.02
CA ASN A 254 6.25 -7.27 15.96
C ASN A 254 5.71 -7.69 14.57
N GLY A 255 4.81 -8.68 14.52
CA GLY A 255 4.13 -9.08 13.30
C GLY A 255 3.23 -7.97 12.78
N VAL A 256 3.16 -7.84 11.45
CA VAL A 256 2.38 -6.80 10.75
C VAL A 256 0.89 -6.81 11.15
N TRP A 257 0.35 -7.97 11.57
CA TRP A 257 -1.01 -8.10 12.09
C TRP A 257 -1.29 -7.19 13.30
N ASN A 258 -0.26 -6.81 14.07
CA ASN A 258 -0.34 -6.01 15.29
C ASN A 258 0.13 -4.56 15.11
N LEU A 259 0.76 -4.22 13.99
CA LEU A 259 1.28 -2.87 13.73
C LEU A 259 0.18 -1.98 13.17
N VAL A 260 0.03 -0.76 13.66
CA VAL A 260 -0.95 0.23 13.19
C VAL A 260 -0.31 1.62 13.08
N LEU A 261 -0.87 2.52 12.27
CA LEU A 261 -0.41 3.90 12.22
C LEU A 261 -1.25 4.77 13.16
N ALA A 262 -0.58 5.51 14.02
CA ALA A 262 -1.21 6.41 14.97
C ALA A 262 -0.63 7.82 14.87
N HIS A 263 -1.49 8.80 15.15
CA HIS A 263 -1.07 10.19 15.29
C HIS A 263 -0.14 10.34 16.52
N PRO A 264 0.92 11.15 16.47
CA PRO A 264 1.89 11.27 17.57
C PRO A 264 1.27 11.58 18.94
N THR A 265 0.27 12.47 18.96
CA THR A 265 -0.43 12.85 20.21
C THR A 265 -1.20 11.67 20.83
N ILE A 266 -1.74 10.77 20.00
CA ILE A 266 -2.50 9.60 20.44
C ILE A 266 -1.57 8.45 20.85
N ASN A 267 -0.45 8.29 20.14
CA ASN A 267 0.57 7.28 20.47
C ASN A 267 1.45 7.67 21.69
N SER A 268 1.08 8.72 22.43
CA SER A 268 1.85 9.20 23.58
C SER A 268 1.56 8.40 24.85
N ILE A 269 2.45 8.51 25.86
CA ILE A 269 2.31 7.87 27.18
C ILE A 269 1.02 8.32 27.90
N GLY A 270 0.63 9.59 27.72
CA GLY A 270 -0.59 10.15 28.32
C GLY A 270 -1.87 9.57 27.73
N GLU A 271 -1.84 9.19 26.45
CA GLU A 271 -2.97 8.58 25.72
C GLU A 271 -2.81 7.06 25.64
N LYS A 272 -2.58 6.47 24.47
CA LYS A 272 -2.53 5.01 24.33
C LYS A 272 -1.34 4.40 25.06
N GLY A 273 -0.11 4.88 24.80
CA GLY A 273 1.12 4.39 25.41
C GLY A 273 1.21 2.85 25.50
N THR A 274 1.27 2.33 26.71
CA THR A 274 1.31 0.89 27.02
C THR A 274 -0.05 0.32 27.44
N LYS A 275 -1.14 1.10 27.34
CA LYS A 275 -2.50 0.67 27.65
C LYS A 275 -3.06 -0.15 26.48
N ILE A 276 -4.04 -0.99 26.78
CA ILE A 276 -4.65 -1.87 25.79
C ILE A 276 -5.88 -1.18 25.20
N PRO A 277 -5.95 -0.96 23.88
CA PRO A 277 -7.14 -0.40 23.26
C PRO A 277 -8.39 -1.24 23.56
N THR A 278 -9.58 -0.64 23.66
CA THR A 278 -10.83 -1.39 23.89
C THR A 278 -11.13 -2.41 22.78
N VAL A 279 -11.98 -3.39 23.08
CA VAL A 279 -12.33 -4.50 22.16
C VAL A 279 -12.92 -4.04 20.82
N GLU A 280 -13.53 -2.84 20.76
CA GLU A 280 -13.98 -2.21 19.52
C GLU A 280 -12.82 -2.05 18.51
N TYR A 281 -11.64 -1.65 19.00
CA TYR A 281 -10.44 -1.51 18.17
C TYR A 281 -9.83 -2.85 17.78
N LEU A 282 -10.09 -3.92 18.53
CA LEU A 282 -9.71 -5.28 18.12
C LEU A 282 -10.51 -5.71 16.87
N GLN A 283 -11.79 -5.37 16.79
CA GLN A 283 -12.60 -5.62 15.60
C GLN A 283 -12.12 -4.78 14.41
N LYS A 284 -11.75 -3.52 14.65
CA LYS A 284 -11.12 -2.66 13.64
C LYS A 284 -9.80 -3.25 13.14
N LEU A 285 -8.97 -3.78 14.05
CA LEU A 285 -7.69 -4.43 13.73
C LEU A 285 -7.93 -5.66 12.86
N TYR A 286 -8.89 -6.51 13.24
CA TYR A 286 -9.30 -7.68 12.46
C TYR A 286 -9.70 -7.29 11.05
N LYS A 287 -10.60 -6.31 10.89
CA LYS A 287 -11.08 -5.86 9.57
C LYS A 287 -9.94 -5.31 8.70
N ARG A 288 -9.07 -4.50 9.28
CA ARG A 288 -7.85 -4.00 8.64
C ARG A 288 -6.95 -5.16 8.20
N ASN A 289 -6.77 -6.17 9.05
CA ASN A 289 -5.97 -7.36 8.71
C ASN A 289 -6.56 -8.14 7.53
N GLU A 290 -7.89 -8.26 7.46
CA GLU A 290 -8.55 -8.86 6.31
C GLU A 290 -8.32 -8.07 5.01
N TYR A 291 -8.17 -6.74 5.07
CA TYR A 291 -7.84 -5.95 3.88
C TYR A 291 -6.45 -6.29 3.30
N TYR A 292 -5.43 -6.58 4.12
CA TYR A 292 -4.13 -7.06 3.61
C TYR A 292 -4.24 -8.40 2.90
N ILE A 293 -5.11 -9.28 3.41
CA ILE A 293 -5.30 -10.62 2.85
C ILE A 293 -6.05 -10.50 1.51
N ASP A 294 -7.10 -9.68 1.46
CA ASP A 294 -7.89 -9.41 0.25
C ASP A 294 -7.06 -8.77 -0.87
N SER A 295 -6.00 -8.02 -0.55
CA SER A 295 -5.11 -7.39 -1.54
C SER A 295 -4.03 -8.33 -2.10
N LYS A 296 -4.03 -9.62 -1.75
CA LYS A 296 -3.25 -10.71 -2.39
C LYS A 296 -1.77 -10.38 -2.58
N HIS A 297 -1.07 -10.16 -1.48
CA HIS A 297 0.35 -9.79 -1.48
C HIS A 297 1.07 -10.27 -0.22
N PRO A 298 2.40 -10.08 -0.12
CA PRO A 298 3.19 -10.69 0.95
C PRO A 298 2.74 -10.37 2.38
N LEU A 299 2.16 -9.19 2.66
CA LEU A 299 1.66 -8.89 4.02
C LEU A 299 0.43 -9.74 4.35
N GLY A 300 -0.46 -9.96 3.38
CA GLY A 300 -1.61 -10.85 3.54
C GLY A 300 -1.17 -12.29 3.84
N GLU A 301 -0.21 -12.82 3.08
CA GLU A 301 0.34 -14.17 3.31
C GLU A 301 1.02 -14.28 4.68
N THR A 302 1.80 -13.26 5.06
CA THR A 302 2.43 -13.16 6.39
C THR A 302 1.39 -13.25 7.51
N ILE A 303 0.29 -12.49 7.38
CA ILE A 303 -0.79 -12.51 8.37
C ILE A 303 -1.49 -13.86 8.40
N VAL A 304 -1.76 -14.47 7.24
CA VAL A 304 -2.36 -15.82 7.17
C VAL A 304 -1.47 -16.85 7.86
N ASN A 305 -0.17 -16.80 7.63
CA ASN A 305 0.79 -17.72 8.25
C ASN A 305 0.89 -17.54 9.76
N GLN A 306 0.89 -16.30 10.25
CA GLN A 306 1.03 -15.98 11.67
C GLN A 306 -0.27 -16.16 12.46
N THR A 307 -1.43 -15.92 11.85
CA THR A 307 -2.72 -15.80 12.57
C THR A 307 -3.74 -16.88 12.19
N GLY A 308 -3.54 -17.59 11.08
CA GLY A 308 -4.36 -18.74 10.67
C GLY A 308 -4.99 -18.63 9.28
N LYS A 309 -5.28 -19.80 8.70
CA LYS A 309 -5.79 -19.94 7.32
C LYS A 309 -7.23 -19.45 7.13
N THR A 310 -8.08 -19.61 8.14
CA THR A 310 -9.51 -19.25 8.07
C THR A 310 -9.79 -17.96 8.85
N LYS A 311 -10.84 -17.23 8.45
CA LYS A 311 -11.30 -16.01 9.15
C LYS A 311 -11.55 -16.26 10.64
N GLU A 312 -12.17 -17.39 10.96
CA GLU A 312 -12.48 -17.81 12.33
C GLU A 312 -11.21 -18.11 13.13
N SER A 313 -10.20 -18.70 12.49
CA SER A 313 -8.90 -18.95 13.13
C SER A 313 -8.19 -17.64 13.44
N ARG A 314 -8.18 -16.70 12.50
CA ARG A 314 -7.58 -15.37 12.70
C ARG A 314 -8.27 -14.56 13.78
N ARG A 315 -9.61 -14.55 13.79
CA ARG A 315 -10.38 -13.88 14.85
C ARG A 315 -10.09 -14.48 16.23
N ARG A 316 -10.06 -15.81 16.34
CA ARG A 316 -9.70 -16.50 17.59
C ARG A 316 -8.27 -16.21 18.03
N PHE A 317 -7.32 -16.17 17.08
CA PHE A 317 -5.95 -15.78 17.36
C PHE A 317 -5.87 -14.37 17.96
N LEU A 318 -6.50 -13.38 17.31
CA LEU A 318 -6.52 -12.00 17.79
C LEU A 318 -7.18 -11.87 19.17
N GLN A 319 -8.31 -12.54 19.39
CA GLN A 319 -8.97 -12.55 20.70
C GLN A 319 -8.07 -13.17 21.78
N LYS A 320 -7.46 -14.32 21.51
CA LYS A 320 -6.53 -14.97 22.45
C LYS A 320 -5.37 -14.03 22.83
N GLN A 321 -4.76 -13.36 21.86
CA GLN A 321 -3.66 -12.44 22.16
C GLN A 321 -4.15 -11.19 22.90
N TYR A 322 -5.36 -10.72 22.60
CA TYR A 322 -5.99 -9.63 23.35
C TYR A 322 -6.20 -10.01 24.82
N ASP A 323 -6.71 -11.21 25.08
CA ASP A 323 -6.93 -11.73 26.44
C ASP A 323 -5.61 -11.86 27.21
N VAL A 324 -4.56 -12.40 26.56
CA VAL A 324 -3.19 -12.45 27.13
C VAL A 324 -2.69 -11.05 27.49
N ALA A 325 -2.96 -10.04 26.66
CA ALA A 325 -2.57 -8.68 26.98
C ALA A 325 -3.34 -8.18 28.22
N LEU A 326 -4.66 -8.40 28.30
CA LEU A 326 -5.50 -7.98 29.43
C LEU A 326 -5.08 -8.63 30.74
N GLU A 327 -4.72 -9.92 30.73
CA GLU A 327 -4.20 -10.62 31.91
C GLU A 327 -2.89 -10.01 32.45
N ASN A 328 -2.14 -9.33 31.56
CA ASN A 328 -0.83 -8.75 31.85
C ASN A 328 -0.86 -7.21 31.82
N SER A 329 -2.02 -6.59 31.91
CA SER A 329 -2.16 -5.13 31.97
C SER A 329 -3.30 -4.70 32.90
N ILE A 330 -3.13 -3.56 33.54
CA ILE A 330 -4.06 -3.06 34.56
C ILE A 330 -5.17 -2.20 33.94
N LEU A 331 -4.94 -1.64 32.74
CA LEU A 331 -5.81 -0.61 32.17
C LEU A 331 -6.08 -0.81 30.67
N THR A 332 -7.36 -0.76 30.32
CA THR A 332 -7.82 -0.54 28.95
C THR A 332 -7.92 0.94 28.64
N TRP A 333 -7.84 1.30 27.35
CA TRP A 333 -7.88 2.69 26.89
C TRP A 333 -8.72 2.84 25.61
N SER A 334 -9.35 4.01 25.49
CA SER A 334 -9.95 4.51 24.25
C SER A 334 -9.67 6.02 24.15
N PRO A 335 -9.53 6.59 22.94
CA PRO A 335 -9.39 8.02 22.79
C PRO A 335 -10.64 8.75 23.30
N LYS A 336 -10.44 9.96 23.81
CA LYS A 336 -11.51 10.79 24.39
C LYS A 336 -12.56 11.19 23.35
N ASP A 337 -12.11 11.47 22.12
CA ASP A 337 -12.97 11.82 20.99
C ASP A 337 -13.21 10.58 20.12
N LYS A 338 -14.31 9.85 20.39
CA LYS A 338 -14.78 8.77 19.50
C LYS A 338 -15.44 9.40 18.27
N LEU A 339 -14.72 9.54 17.16
CA LEU A 339 -15.32 9.79 15.85
C LEU A 339 -15.61 8.46 15.15
N ASP A 340 -16.70 8.43 14.41
CA ASP A 340 -17.39 7.23 13.90
C ASP A 340 -16.46 6.18 13.22
N ASN A 341 -16.74 4.90 13.46
CA ASN A 341 -15.88 3.74 13.19
C ASN A 341 -15.85 3.31 11.70
N SER A 342 -15.65 4.23 10.75
CA SER A 342 -15.86 3.97 9.31
C SER A 342 -14.68 3.33 8.53
N ILE A 343 -13.67 2.74 9.19
CA ILE A 343 -12.54 2.07 8.48
C ILE A 343 -12.86 0.61 8.18
#